data_AF-A0A9E5CB08-F1
#
_entry.id   AF-A0A9E5CB08-F1
#
_cell.length_a   1.000
_cell.length_b   1.000
_cell.length_c   1.000
_cell.angle_alpha   90.00
_cell.angle_beta   90.00
_cell.angle_gamma   90.00
#
_symmetry.space_group_name_H-M   'P 1'
#
loop_
_entity.id
_entity.type
_entity.pdbx_description
1 polymer ?
#
loop_
_entity_poly.entity_id
_entity_poly.type
_entity_poly.pdbx_seq_one_letter_code
_entity_poly.pdbx_strand_id
1 'polypeptide(L)'
;MSVLARVFEEHGISTLVVALVREHAEKVKPSRALFVPFPYGYPLGKPNDAEFQHRVLAATFDLLSRSAGPVLEDFPEETGTTDLPQASSITGSADPIKGDPANEVTALRAFYERWVEAQGGRSAVGLSGIPQRRFRGMVRFMQSYARGEEVDMKERPEDVPLAQFIRYCVDDLKAFFFEARMAQRPDTEPPELHTWFWGETAAGQMVAGIAEHMKSSGDAALERIANGIAR
;
A
#
# COMPACT_ATOMS: atom_id res chain seq x y z
N MET A 1 -7.83 15.71 6.83
CA MET A 1 -9.02 16.47 6.38
C MET A 1 -9.84 17.08 7.52
N SER A 2 -9.91 16.46 8.71
CA SER A 2 -10.76 16.95 9.82
C SER A 2 -10.49 18.39 10.31
N VAL A 3 -9.26 18.89 10.21
CA VAL A 3 -8.96 20.29 10.54
C VAL A 3 -9.55 21.26 9.51
N LEU A 4 -9.43 20.96 8.22
CA LEU A 4 -9.99 21.77 7.13
C LEU A 4 -11.52 21.81 7.20
N ALA A 5 -12.15 20.70 7.59
CA ALA A 5 -13.60 20.63 7.78
C ALA A 5 -14.12 21.73 8.72
N ARG A 6 -13.45 21.91 9.86
CA ARG A 6 -13.80 22.99 10.82
C ARG A 6 -13.62 24.38 10.23
N VAL A 7 -12.51 24.61 9.53
CA VAL A 7 -12.23 25.90 8.88
C VAL A 7 -13.32 26.23 7.86
N PHE A 8 -13.77 25.27 7.07
CA PHE A 8 -14.85 25.49 6.09
C PHE A 8 -16.20 25.79 6.75
N GLU A 9 -16.50 25.13 7.85
CA GLU A 9 -17.73 25.36 8.63
C GLU A 9 -17.78 26.75 9.27
N GLU A 10 -16.64 27.24 9.78
CA GLU A 10 -16.51 28.61 10.27
C GLU A 10 -16.81 29.66 9.18
N HIS A 11 -16.68 29.28 7.90
CA HIS A 11 -16.99 30.11 6.74
C HIS A 11 -18.35 29.76 6.09
N GLY A 12 -19.21 29.00 6.79
CA GLY A 12 -20.56 28.68 6.33
C GLY A 12 -20.65 27.59 5.27
N ILE A 13 -19.60 26.81 5.07
CA ILE A 13 -19.60 25.64 4.17
C ILE A 13 -19.77 24.38 5.03
N SER A 14 -20.93 23.74 4.93
CA SER A 14 -21.18 22.47 5.61
C SER A 14 -20.23 21.37 5.11
N THR A 15 -19.69 20.59 6.05
CA THR A 15 -18.74 19.51 5.81
C THR A 15 -19.15 18.25 6.56
N LEU A 16 -18.72 17.13 6.00
CA LEU A 16 -18.88 15.79 6.54
C LEU A 16 -17.54 15.08 6.42
N VAL A 17 -17.20 14.26 7.40
CA VAL A 17 -15.97 13.47 7.40
C VAL A 17 -16.34 12.00 7.56
N VAL A 18 -15.93 11.15 6.61
CA VAL A 18 -15.90 9.70 6.81
C VAL A 18 -14.55 9.36 7.45
N ALA A 19 -14.58 8.86 8.68
CA ALA A 19 -13.40 8.60 9.49
C ALA A 19 -13.10 7.09 9.56
N LEU A 20 -11.91 6.70 9.11
CA LEU A 20 -11.40 5.31 9.20
C LEU A 20 -10.66 5.03 10.51
N VAL A 21 -10.30 6.06 11.27
CA VAL A 21 -9.58 5.94 12.55
C VAL A 21 -10.33 6.76 13.58
N ARG A 22 -11.03 6.08 14.49
CA ARG A 22 -11.90 6.70 15.50
C ARG A 22 -11.15 7.67 16.39
N GLU A 23 -9.99 7.25 16.91
CA GLU A 23 -9.18 8.00 17.86
C GLU A 23 -8.74 9.35 17.28
N HIS A 24 -8.47 9.39 15.96
CA HIS A 24 -8.16 10.63 15.26
C HIS A 24 -9.38 11.56 15.18
N ALA A 25 -10.57 11.03 14.89
CA ALA A 25 -11.80 11.83 14.85
C ALA A 25 -12.15 12.38 16.24
N GLU A 26 -12.04 11.57 17.29
CA GLU A 26 -12.27 11.97 18.69
C GLU A 26 -11.31 13.07 19.14
N LYS A 27 -10.03 12.95 18.78
CA LYS A 27 -9.01 13.94 19.13
C LYS A 27 -9.17 15.26 18.35
N VAL A 28 -9.43 15.18 17.05
CA VAL A 28 -9.50 16.37 16.18
C VAL A 28 -10.85 17.07 16.25
N LYS A 29 -11.93 16.34 16.61
CA LYS A 29 -13.30 16.87 16.76
C LYS A 29 -13.80 17.59 15.50
N PRO A 30 -13.90 16.91 14.35
CA PRO A 30 -14.54 17.50 13.17
C PRO A 30 -16.00 17.88 13.47
N SER A 31 -16.55 18.83 12.72
CA SER A 31 -17.91 19.34 12.95
C SER A 31 -18.95 18.22 12.91
N ARG A 32 -18.85 17.34 11.91
CA ARG A 32 -19.66 16.13 11.72
C ARG A 32 -18.80 15.02 11.13
N ALA A 33 -18.78 13.86 11.78
CA ALA A 33 -18.08 12.68 11.27
C ALA A 33 -18.88 11.39 11.47
N LEU A 34 -18.80 10.53 10.47
CA LEU A 34 -19.21 9.14 10.55
C LEU A 34 -17.93 8.30 10.67
N PHE A 35 -17.78 7.56 11.77
CA PHE A 35 -16.78 6.52 11.88
C PHE A 35 -17.24 5.28 11.10
N VAL A 36 -16.37 4.75 10.26
CA VAL A 36 -16.59 3.50 9.54
C VAL A 36 -15.50 2.49 9.93
N PRO A 37 -15.86 1.31 10.45
CA PRO A 37 -14.90 0.29 10.87
C PRO A 37 -14.40 -0.54 9.67
N PHE A 38 -13.90 0.14 8.64
CA PHE A 38 -13.48 -0.45 7.38
C PHE A 38 -11.95 -0.46 7.23
N PRO A 39 -11.37 -1.30 6.35
CA PRO A 39 -9.96 -1.25 6.03
C PRO A 39 -9.53 0.13 5.53
N TYR A 40 -8.32 0.53 5.91
CA TYR A 40 -7.77 1.82 5.48
C TYR A 40 -7.72 1.92 3.95
N GLY A 41 -8.19 3.04 3.40
CA GLY A 41 -8.28 3.25 1.95
C GLY A 41 -9.62 2.85 1.32
N TYR A 42 -10.52 2.21 2.06
CA TYR A 42 -11.86 1.80 1.59
C TYR A 42 -12.99 2.44 2.44
N PRO A 43 -13.08 3.78 2.53
CA PRO A 43 -14.03 4.45 3.42
C PRO A 43 -15.51 4.22 3.07
N LEU A 44 -15.81 3.70 1.87
CA LEU A 44 -17.17 3.36 1.44
C LEU A 44 -17.41 1.84 1.33
N GLY A 45 -16.49 1.00 1.81
CA GLY A 45 -16.57 -0.45 1.69
C GLY A 45 -15.99 -1.00 0.38
N LYS A 46 -16.43 -2.20 -0.02
CA LYS A 46 -15.88 -2.93 -1.17
C LYS A 46 -16.13 -2.19 -2.49
N PRO A 47 -15.21 -2.26 -3.47
CA PRO A 47 -15.45 -1.77 -4.83
C PRO A 47 -16.68 -2.46 -5.45
N ASN A 48 -17.39 -1.72 -6.31
CA ASN A 48 -18.56 -2.20 -7.07
C ASN A 48 -19.78 -2.67 -6.24
N ASP A 49 -19.80 -2.47 -4.93
CA ASP A 49 -20.99 -2.66 -4.09
C ASP A 49 -21.75 -1.35 -3.94
N ALA A 50 -22.46 -0.95 -5.00
CA ALA A 50 -23.14 0.35 -5.05
C ALA A 50 -24.21 0.48 -3.96
N GLU A 51 -24.92 -0.61 -3.63
CA GLU A 51 -25.93 -0.59 -2.59
C GLU A 51 -25.33 -0.31 -1.21
N PHE A 52 -24.23 -1.01 -0.85
CA PHE A 52 -23.52 -0.75 0.41
C PHE A 52 -22.94 0.67 0.45
N GLN A 53 -22.27 1.09 -0.62
CA GLN A 53 -21.67 2.42 -0.70
C GLN A 53 -22.71 3.53 -0.54
N HIS A 54 -23.90 3.38 -1.13
CA HIS A 54 -25.00 4.32 -0.94
C HIS A 54 -25.54 4.33 0.50
N ARG A 55 -25.54 3.20 1.22
CA ARG A 55 -25.91 3.19 2.65
C ARG A 55 -24.92 3.97 3.51
N VAL A 56 -23.61 3.81 3.26
CA VAL A 56 -22.56 4.58 3.96
C VAL A 56 -22.73 6.07 3.69
N LEU A 57 -22.96 6.45 2.42
CA LEU A 57 -23.20 7.84 2.04
C LEU A 57 -24.47 8.41 2.68
N ALA A 58 -25.57 7.67 2.69
CA ALA A 58 -26.82 8.08 3.33
C ALA A 58 -26.59 8.36 4.83
N ALA A 59 -25.98 7.42 5.55
CA ALA A 59 -25.65 7.60 6.98
C ALA A 59 -24.72 8.81 7.20
N THR A 60 -23.78 9.06 6.27
CA THR A 60 -22.90 10.24 6.33
C THR A 60 -23.69 11.54 6.14
N PHE A 61 -24.60 11.59 5.17
CA PHE A 61 -25.43 12.76 4.89
C PHE A 61 -26.48 13.03 5.97
N ASP A 62 -26.98 12.00 6.65
CA ASP A 62 -27.92 12.16 7.77
C ASP A 62 -27.35 13.01 8.91
N LEU A 63 -26.01 13.08 9.04
CA LEU A 63 -25.34 13.95 10.00
C LEU A 63 -25.58 15.45 9.74
N LEU A 64 -25.97 15.85 8.52
CA LEU A 64 -26.35 17.24 8.22
C LEU A 64 -27.59 17.70 9.00
N SER A 65 -28.42 16.75 9.46
CA SER A 65 -29.58 17.06 10.32
C SER A 65 -29.18 17.48 11.75
N ARG A 66 -27.90 17.31 12.13
CA ARG A 66 -27.41 17.67 13.46
C ARG A 66 -27.14 19.17 13.54
N SER A 67 -27.96 19.84 14.35
CA SER A 67 -27.94 21.29 14.55
C SER A 67 -26.79 21.80 15.43
N ALA A 68 -26.12 20.90 16.16
CA ALA A 68 -24.96 21.22 16.99
C ALA A 68 -23.92 20.10 16.88
N GLY A 69 -22.65 20.46 17.05
CA GLY A 69 -21.52 19.53 17.03
C GLY A 69 -20.45 19.93 18.05
N PRO A 70 -19.29 19.23 18.08
CA PRO A 70 -18.87 18.17 17.16
C PRO A 70 -19.71 16.89 17.30
N VAL A 71 -20.01 16.26 16.17
CA VAL A 71 -20.70 14.96 16.11
C VAL A 71 -19.76 13.88 15.59
N LEU A 72 -19.72 12.75 16.28
CA LEU A 72 -19.09 11.52 15.82
C LEU A 72 -20.10 10.38 16.03
N GLU A 73 -20.60 9.81 14.94
CA GLU A 73 -21.52 8.66 14.97
C GLU A 73 -20.86 7.44 14.31
N ASP A 74 -21.36 6.26 14.65
CA ASP A 74 -20.87 4.98 14.14
C ASP A 74 -21.72 4.48 12.98
N PHE A 75 -21.07 4.03 11.92
CA PHE A 75 -21.74 3.20 10.94
C PHE A 75 -21.96 1.80 11.54
N PRO A 76 -23.20 1.26 11.50
CA PRO A 76 -23.57 0.07 12.26
C PRO A 76 -23.06 -1.24 11.63
N GLU A 77 -22.73 -1.24 10.34
CA GLU A 77 -22.23 -2.45 9.65
C GLU A 77 -20.69 -2.47 9.68
N GLU A 78 -20.12 -3.64 9.97
CA GLU A 78 -18.69 -3.89 9.86
C GLU A 78 -18.38 -4.63 8.56
N THR A 79 -17.35 -4.21 7.84
CA THR A 79 -16.83 -4.97 6.68
C THR A 79 -15.66 -5.88 7.06
N GLY A 80 -15.25 -5.86 8.33
CA GLY A 80 -14.03 -6.49 8.84
C GLY A 80 -12.75 -5.77 8.41
N THR A 81 -11.67 -5.95 9.16
CA THR A 81 -10.32 -5.59 8.72
C THR A 81 -9.75 -6.72 7.87
N THR A 82 -9.29 -6.43 6.66
CA THR A 82 -8.51 -7.39 5.88
C THR A 82 -7.08 -7.35 6.40
N ASP A 83 -6.72 -8.31 7.26
CA ASP A 83 -5.33 -8.49 7.66
C ASP A 83 -4.53 -8.99 6.48
N LEU A 84 -3.69 -8.11 5.92
CA LEU A 84 -2.78 -8.45 4.84
C LEU A 84 -1.51 -9.09 5.44
N PRO A 85 -1.14 -10.31 5.01
CA PRO A 85 0.10 -10.93 5.43
C PRO A 85 1.32 -10.06 5.12
N GLN A 86 2.18 -9.94 6.11
CA GLN A 86 3.48 -9.26 6.02
C GLN A 86 4.60 -10.29 5.89
N ALA A 87 5.80 -9.84 5.48
CA ALA A 87 6.94 -10.72 5.30
C ALA A 87 7.22 -11.63 6.51
N SER A 88 7.14 -11.06 7.73
CA SER A 88 7.41 -11.81 8.97
C SER A 88 6.34 -12.84 9.34
N SER A 89 5.12 -12.72 8.79
CA SER A 89 4.02 -13.65 9.08
C SER A 89 4.02 -14.88 8.18
N ILE A 90 4.86 -14.90 7.13
CA ILE A 90 4.92 -15.98 6.17
C ILE A 90 6.30 -16.64 6.25
N THR A 91 6.33 -17.86 6.78
CA THR A 91 7.48 -18.73 6.63
C THR A 91 7.51 -19.24 5.20
N GLY A 92 8.26 -18.57 4.31
CA GLY A 92 8.56 -19.11 2.99
C GLY A 92 9.14 -20.50 3.14
N SER A 93 8.70 -21.46 2.32
CA SER A 93 9.41 -22.73 2.22
C SER A 93 10.80 -22.42 1.70
N ALA A 94 11.79 -22.52 2.59
CA ALA A 94 13.19 -22.22 2.35
C ALA A 94 13.69 -23.12 1.23
N ASP A 95 13.60 -22.60 0.02
CA ASP A 95 14.26 -23.13 -1.15
C ASP A 95 15.23 -22.05 -1.61
N PRO A 96 16.52 -22.13 -1.22
CA PRO A 96 17.55 -21.17 -1.62
C PRO A 96 17.78 -21.14 -3.15
N ILE A 97 17.08 -22.01 -3.89
CA ILE A 97 17.12 -22.19 -5.35
C ILE A 97 15.83 -21.66 -6.03
N LYS A 98 14.87 -21.07 -5.29
CA LYS A 98 13.76 -20.36 -5.94
C LYS A 98 14.34 -19.18 -6.73
N GLY A 99 14.08 -19.22 -8.03
CA GLY A 99 14.91 -18.59 -9.06
C GLY A 99 15.15 -17.10 -8.88
N ASP A 100 16.31 -16.65 -9.30
CA ASP A 100 16.73 -15.25 -9.34
C ASP A 100 15.57 -14.24 -9.60
N PRO A 101 15.31 -13.27 -8.70
CA PRO A 101 14.20 -12.31 -8.85
C PRO A 101 14.24 -11.53 -10.17
N ALA A 102 15.41 -11.35 -10.78
CA ALA A 102 15.51 -10.72 -12.10
C ALA A 102 14.85 -11.57 -13.20
N ASN A 103 14.90 -12.91 -13.07
CA ASN A 103 14.23 -13.84 -13.97
C ASN A 103 12.72 -13.86 -13.71
N GLU A 104 12.27 -13.76 -12.46
CA GLU A 104 10.83 -13.60 -12.13
C GLU A 104 10.25 -12.34 -12.78
N VAL A 105 10.95 -11.19 -12.67
CA VAL A 105 10.58 -9.95 -13.38
C VAL A 105 10.45 -10.17 -14.88
N THR A 106 11.30 -11.03 -15.45
CA THR A 106 11.26 -11.34 -16.88
C THR A 106 10.06 -12.21 -17.25
N ALA A 107 9.79 -13.24 -16.44
CA ALA A 107 8.67 -14.15 -16.63
C ALA A 107 7.30 -13.43 -16.46
N LEU A 108 7.22 -12.46 -15.55
CA LEU A 108 5.98 -11.74 -15.24
C LEU A 108 5.69 -10.57 -16.19
N ARG A 109 6.67 -10.13 -16.99
CA ARG A 109 6.56 -8.93 -17.84
C ARG A 109 5.35 -8.93 -18.75
N ALA A 110 5.11 -10.02 -19.47
CA ALA A 110 3.99 -10.10 -20.41
C ALA A 110 2.64 -10.02 -19.69
N PHE A 111 2.56 -10.47 -18.44
CA PHE A 111 1.34 -10.37 -17.63
C PHE A 111 1.14 -8.94 -17.11
N TYR A 112 2.21 -8.30 -16.65
CA TYR A 112 2.18 -6.89 -16.28
C TYR A 112 1.76 -5.99 -17.45
N GLU A 113 2.33 -6.20 -18.65
CA GLU A 113 1.95 -5.40 -19.82
C GLU A 113 0.47 -5.57 -20.19
N ARG A 114 -0.08 -6.79 -20.06
CA ARG A 114 -1.52 -7.02 -20.22
C ARG A 114 -2.37 -6.36 -19.15
N TRP A 115 -1.92 -6.35 -17.89
CA TRP A 115 -2.60 -5.60 -16.83
C TRP A 115 -2.74 -4.13 -17.20
N VAL A 116 -1.61 -3.50 -17.55
CA VAL A 116 -1.56 -2.07 -17.90
C VAL A 116 -2.47 -1.76 -19.09
N GLU A 117 -2.46 -2.60 -20.12
CA GLU A 117 -3.36 -2.45 -21.27
C GLU A 117 -4.83 -2.54 -20.87
N ALA A 118 -5.20 -3.55 -20.07
CA ALA A 118 -6.57 -3.75 -19.58
C ALA A 118 -7.05 -2.59 -18.68
N GLN A 119 -6.14 -1.93 -17.96
CA GLN A 119 -6.43 -0.77 -17.10
C GLN A 119 -6.29 0.58 -17.84
N GLY A 120 -6.21 0.58 -19.17
CA GLY A 120 -6.13 1.82 -19.96
C GLY A 120 -4.86 2.62 -19.72
N GLY A 121 -3.74 1.94 -19.47
CA GLY A 121 -2.43 2.54 -19.19
C GLY A 121 -2.18 2.87 -17.72
N ARG A 122 -3.13 2.61 -16.82
CA ARG A 122 -2.96 2.89 -15.38
C ARG A 122 -2.18 1.78 -14.69
N SER A 123 -1.28 2.16 -13.78
CA SER A 123 -0.47 1.26 -12.95
C SER A 123 -0.08 1.97 -11.66
N ALA A 124 0.08 1.20 -10.59
CA ALA A 124 0.69 1.64 -9.34
C ALA A 124 2.23 1.72 -9.42
N VAL A 125 2.83 1.18 -10.48
CA VAL A 125 4.28 1.32 -10.74
C VAL A 125 4.60 2.73 -11.23
N GLY A 126 5.64 3.33 -10.64
CA GLY A 126 6.23 4.58 -11.11
C GLY A 126 6.96 5.39 -10.05
N LEU A 127 6.97 4.95 -8.78
CA LEU A 127 7.50 5.70 -7.66
C LEU A 127 9.03 5.88 -7.75
N SER A 128 9.75 4.89 -8.27
CA SER A 128 11.19 4.97 -8.50
C SER A 128 11.58 5.77 -9.75
N GLY A 129 10.62 6.05 -10.64
CA GLY A 129 10.88 6.63 -11.97
C GLY A 129 11.59 5.68 -12.94
N ILE A 130 11.84 4.42 -12.57
CA ILE A 130 12.51 3.43 -13.42
C ILE A 130 11.45 2.77 -14.32
N PRO A 131 11.63 2.76 -15.66
CA PRO A 131 10.73 2.01 -16.52
C PRO A 131 10.79 0.50 -16.22
N GLN A 132 9.65 -0.19 -16.15
CA GLN A 132 9.55 -1.63 -15.84
C GLN A 132 10.50 -2.52 -16.65
N ARG A 133 10.80 -2.15 -17.91
CA ARG A 133 11.75 -2.87 -18.77
C ARG A 133 13.17 -2.94 -18.21
N ARG A 134 13.50 -2.05 -17.28
CA ARG A 134 14.80 -1.99 -16.59
C ARG A 134 14.75 -2.53 -15.15
N PHE A 135 13.63 -3.11 -14.73
CA PHE A 135 13.51 -3.68 -13.37
C PHE A 135 14.50 -4.80 -13.10
N ARG A 136 15.01 -5.49 -14.12
CA ARG A 136 16.15 -6.42 -13.94
C ARG A 136 17.36 -5.71 -13.31
N GLY A 137 17.70 -4.52 -13.78
CA GLY A 137 18.80 -3.71 -13.23
C GLY A 137 18.49 -3.20 -11.83
N MET A 138 17.26 -2.73 -11.61
CA MET A 138 16.76 -2.32 -10.29
C MET A 138 16.85 -3.46 -9.26
N VAL A 139 16.49 -4.68 -9.65
CA VAL A 139 16.63 -5.89 -8.81
C VAL A 139 18.09 -6.16 -8.50
N ARG A 140 19.00 -6.10 -9.49
CA ARG A 140 20.44 -6.29 -9.23
C ARG A 140 20.98 -5.28 -8.23
N PHE A 141 20.61 -4.02 -8.39
CA PHE A 141 20.94 -2.94 -7.46
C PHE A 141 20.45 -3.26 -6.03
N MET A 142 19.19 -3.66 -5.87
CA MET A 142 18.63 -4.07 -4.57
C MET A 142 19.32 -5.31 -3.98
N GLN A 143 19.72 -6.28 -4.81
CA GLN A 143 20.48 -7.45 -4.37
C GLN A 143 21.87 -7.07 -3.85
N SER A 144 22.56 -6.15 -4.53
CA SER A 144 23.84 -5.62 -4.04
C SER A 144 23.68 -4.86 -2.73
N TYR A 145 22.66 -4.02 -2.62
CA TYR A 145 22.33 -3.33 -1.37
C TYR A 145 22.07 -4.33 -0.23
N ALA A 146 21.32 -5.41 -0.48
CA ALA A 146 21.06 -6.45 0.52
C ALA A 146 22.33 -7.16 1.02
N ARG A 147 23.39 -7.20 0.21
CA ARG A 147 24.71 -7.77 0.58
C ARG A 147 25.61 -6.79 1.33
N GLY A 148 25.15 -5.56 1.57
CA GLY A 148 25.94 -4.51 2.20
C GLY A 148 27.03 -3.92 1.29
N GLU A 149 26.90 -4.10 -0.03
CA GLU A 149 27.79 -3.45 -0.99
C GLU A 149 27.50 -1.94 -1.04
N GLU A 150 28.55 -1.12 -1.16
CA GLU A 150 28.38 0.31 -1.45
C GLU A 150 27.88 0.48 -2.89
N VAL A 151 26.57 0.65 -3.03
CA VAL A 151 25.90 0.81 -4.32
C VAL A 151 25.00 2.02 -4.37
N ASP A 152 24.87 2.54 -5.58
CA ASP A 152 23.93 3.60 -5.91
C ASP A 152 23.44 3.40 -7.35
N MET A 153 22.44 4.17 -7.75
CA MET A 153 21.87 4.10 -9.09
C MET A 153 21.66 5.50 -9.64
N LYS A 154 22.02 5.71 -10.91
CA LYS A 154 21.94 7.03 -11.57
C LYS A 154 20.53 7.61 -11.63
N GLU A 155 19.51 6.76 -11.52
CA GLU A 155 18.11 7.17 -11.49
C GLU A 155 17.66 7.72 -10.14
N ARG A 156 18.43 7.49 -9.07
CA ARG A 156 18.12 8.05 -7.76
C ARG A 156 18.24 9.57 -7.83
N PRO A 157 17.19 10.33 -7.51
CA PRO A 157 17.30 11.78 -7.37
C PRO A 157 18.31 12.16 -6.29
N GLU A 158 19.09 13.22 -6.50
CA GLU A 158 20.17 13.63 -5.59
C GLU A 158 19.65 13.96 -4.19
N ASP A 159 18.46 14.52 -4.08
CA ASP A 159 17.78 14.92 -2.85
C ASP A 159 17.07 13.76 -2.12
N VAL A 160 17.02 12.57 -2.71
CA VAL A 160 16.38 11.39 -2.11
C VAL A 160 17.45 10.48 -1.48
N PRO A 161 17.42 10.26 -0.15
CA PRO A 161 18.35 9.33 0.50
C PRO A 161 18.26 7.91 -0.06
N LEU A 162 19.40 7.20 -0.11
CA LEU A 162 19.50 5.85 -0.69
C LEU A 162 18.44 4.88 -0.13
N ALA A 163 18.27 4.83 1.18
CA ALA A 163 17.29 3.94 1.81
C ALA A 163 15.84 4.27 1.42
N GLN A 164 15.54 5.55 1.23
CA GLN A 164 14.23 5.99 0.75
C GLN A 164 14.02 5.61 -0.72
N PHE A 165 15.06 5.70 -1.55
CA PHE A 165 15.00 5.24 -2.93
C PHE A 165 14.87 3.71 -3.05
N ILE A 166 15.52 2.94 -2.17
CA ILE A 166 15.31 1.49 -2.06
C ILE A 166 13.84 1.18 -1.77
N ARG A 167 13.20 1.94 -0.87
CA ARG A 167 11.76 1.79 -0.63
C ARG A 167 10.93 2.06 -1.88
N TYR A 168 11.24 3.10 -2.65
CA TYR A 168 10.54 3.35 -3.92
C TYR A 168 10.69 2.20 -4.91
N CYS A 169 11.89 1.62 -5.01
CA CYS A 169 12.15 0.45 -5.84
C CYS A 169 11.37 -0.79 -5.36
N VAL A 170 11.27 -1.00 -4.04
CA VAL A 170 10.49 -2.11 -3.46
C VAL A 170 8.99 -1.93 -3.72
N ASP A 171 8.46 -0.73 -3.51
CA ASP A 171 7.03 -0.44 -3.71
C ASP A 171 6.65 -0.67 -5.19
N ASP A 172 7.50 -0.22 -6.13
CA ASP A 172 7.34 -0.49 -7.56
C ASP A 172 7.47 -1.99 -7.91
N LEU A 173 8.39 -2.71 -7.27
CA LEU A 173 8.56 -4.15 -7.50
C LEU A 173 7.32 -4.92 -7.03
N LYS A 174 6.79 -4.61 -5.84
CA LYS A 174 5.55 -5.21 -5.34
C LYS A 174 4.37 -4.92 -6.25
N ALA A 175 4.19 -3.65 -6.64
CA ALA A 175 3.13 -3.24 -7.56
C ALA A 175 3.21 -4.04 -8.86
N PHE A 176 4.40 -4.15 -9.46
CA PHE A 176 4.60 -4.95 -10.67
C PHE A 176 4.22 -6.42 -10.49
N PHE A 177 4.64 -7.05 -9.38
CA PHE A 177 4.32 -8.45 -9.09
C PHE A 177 2.82 -8.67 -8.86
N PHE A 178 2.18 -7.81 -8.07
CA PHE A 178 0.74 -7.91 -7.79
C PHE A 178 -0.10 -7.66 -9.05
N GLU A 179 0.21 -6.63 -9.82
CA GLU A 179 -0.48 -6.33 -11.08
C GLU A 179 -0.32 -7.45 -12.11
N ALA A 180 0.89 -8.00 -12.25
CA ALA A 180 1.12 -9.18 -13.09
C ALA A 180 0.33 -10.40 -12.61
N ARG A 181 0.24 -10.62 -11.29
CA ARG A 181 -0.48 -11.75 -10.71
C ARG A 181 -1.99 -11.61 -10.86
N MET A 182 -2.55 -10.42 -10.68
CA MET A 182 -3.97 -10.15 -10.92
C MET A 182 -4.33 -10.35 -12.40
N ALA A 183 -3.43 -10.01 -13.34
CA ALA A 183 -3.63 -10.35 -14.76
C ALA A 183 -3.54 -11.86 -15.06
N GLN A 184 -2.82 -12.65 -14.25
CA GLN A 184 -2.80 -14.11 -14.36
C GLN A 184 -4.03 -14.76 -13.75
N ARG A 185 -4.48 -14.24 -12.62
CA ARG A 185 -5.52 -14.79 -11.77
C ARG A 185 -6.42 -13.65 -11.29
N PRO A 186 -7.41 -13.25 -12.12
CA PRO A 186 -8.29 -12.12 -11.82
C PRO A 186 -9.08 -12.25 -10.52
N ASP A 187 -9.35 -13.49 -10.09
CA ASP A 187 -10.13 -13.80 -8.89
C ASP A 187 -9.27 -13.87 -7.61
N THR A 188 -7.99 -13.48 -7.66
CA THR A 188 -7.10 -13.54 -6.48
C THR A 188 -7.46 -12.44 -5.49
N GLU A 189 -7.79 -12.82 -4.26
CA GLU A 189 -8.06 -11.87 -3.18
C GLU A 189 -6.77 -11.27 -2.60
N PRO A 190 -6.80 -10.06 -2.00
CA PRO A 190 -5.61 -9.39 -1.50
C PRO A 190 -4.74 -10.22 -0.51
N PRO A 191 -5.30 -10.97 0.46
CA PRO A 191 -4.48 -11.82 1.33
C PRO A 191 -3.73 -12.93 0.58
N GLU A 192 -4.32 -13.47 -0.47
CA GLU A 192 -3.71 -14.51 -1.30
C GLU A 192 -2.56 -13.95 -2.14
N LEU A 193 -2.70 -12.72 -2.66
CA LEU A 193 -1.62 -12.02 -3.36
C LEU A 193 -0.40 -11.81 -2.47
N HIS A 194 -0.62 -11.34 -1.23
CA HIS A 194 0.44 -11.15 -0.24
C HIS A 194 1.07 -12.48 0.17
N THR A 195 0.25 -13.52 0.39
CA THR A 195 0.73 -14.88 0.69
C THR A 195 1.66 -15.41 -0.39
N TRP A 196 1.23 -15.28 -1.64
CA TRP A 196 2.03 -15.69 -2.79
C TRP A 196 3.33 -14.89 -2.90
N PHE A 197 3.28 -13.56 -2.81
CA PHE A 197 4.47 -12.74 -2.98
C PHE A 197 5.54 -13.07 -1.91
N TRP A 198 5.15 -13.06 -0.64
CA TRP A 198 6.10 -13.30 0.45
C TRP A 198 6.52 -14.78 0.59
N GLY A 199 5.64 -15.72 0.28
CA GLY A 199 5.90 -17.16 0.47
C GLY A 199 6.49 -17.88 -0.73
N GLU A 200 6.19 -17.42 -1.94
CA GLU A 200 6.48 -18.16 -3.18
C GLU A 200 7.44 -17.46 -4.14
N THR A 201 7.74 -16.17 -3.95
CA THR A 201 8.61 -15.43 -4.88
C THR A 201 10.01 -15.17 -4.30
N ALA A 202 11.03 -15.23 -5.16
CA ALA A 202 12.38 -14.83 -4.80
C ALA A 202 12.48 -13.31 -4.58
N ALA A 203 11.67 -12.52 -5.30
CA ALA A 203 11.51 -11.09 -5.02
C ALA A 203 11.07 -10.83 -3.57
N GLY A 204 10.05 -11.54 -3.08
CA GLY A 204 9.58 -11.43 -1.69
C GLY A 204 10.68 -11.76 -0.68
N GLN A 205 11.44 -12.83 -0.92
CA GLN A 205 12.59 -13.20 -0.07
C GLN A 205 13.69 -12.13 -0.09
N MET A 206 14.02 -11.59 -1.26
CA MET A 206 14.99 -10.50 -1.38
C MET A 206 14.55 -9.25 -0.61
N VAL A 207 13.27 -8.86 -0.72
CA VAL A 207 12.74 -7.71 0.03
C VAL A 207 12.80 -7.96 1.54
N ALA A 208 12.48 -9.18 2.00
CA ALA A 208 12.62 -9.55 3.41
C ALA A 208 14.07 -9.42 3.89
N GLY A 209 15.05 -9.91 3.11
CA GLY A 209 16.48 -9.77 3.42
C GLY A 209 16.96 -8.32 3.47
N ILE A 210 16.44 -7.45 2.59
CA ILE A 210 16.73 -6.00 2.65
C ILE A 210 16.19 -5.40 3.96
N ALA A 211 14.98 -5.77 4.36
CA ALA A 211 14.38 -5.27 5.59
C ALA A 211 15.18 -5.73 6.82
N GLU A 212 15.66 -6.97 6.85
CA GLU A 212 16.55 -7.49 7.89
C GLU A 212 17.88 -6.74 7.93
N HIS A 213 18.50 -6.52 6.76
CA HIS A 213 19.73 -5.74 6.65
C HIS A 213 19.55 -4.31 7.23
N MET A 214 18.49 -3.62 6.83
CA MET A 214 18.18 -2.28 7.34
C MET A 214 17.94 -2.28 8.86
N LYS A 215 17.23 -3.27 9.41
CA LYS A 215 17.02 -3.41 10.86
C LYS A 215 18.31 -3.68 11.62
N SER A 216 19.24 -4.43 11.03
CA SER A 216 20.52 -4.77 11.66
C SER A 216 21.46 -3.57 11.86
N SER A 217 21.17 -2.43 11.21
CA SER A 217 21.99 -1.21 11.30
C SER A 217 21.89 -0.49 12.66
N GLY A 218 20.82 -0.71 13.42
CA GLY A 218 20.51 0.04 14.64
C GLY A 218 20.10 1.51 14.43
N ASP A 219 19.91 1.95 13.18
CA ASP A 219 19.41 3.28 12.85
C ASP A 219 17.87 3.31 12.84
N ALA A 220 17.29 4.14 13.72
CA ALA A 220 15.84 4.25 13.87
C ALA A 220 15.10 4.75 12.60
N ALA A 221 15.75 5.52 11.73
CA ALA A 221 15.18 5.92 10.44
C ALA A 221 15.17 4.72 9.47
N LEU A 222 16.26 3.94 9.41
CA LEU A 222 16.33 2.73 8.60
C LEU A 222 15.35 1.66 9.09
N GLU A 223 15.18 1.48 10.39
CA GLU A 223 14.18 0.57 10.95
C GLU A 223 12.75 0.94 10.54
N ARG A 224 12.42 2.24 10.50
CA ARG A 224 11.10 2.70 10.03
C ARG A 224 10.89 2.38 8.55
N ILE A 225 11.92 2.56 7.73
CA ILE A 225 11.87 2.20 6.31
C ILE A 225 11.74 0.68 6.14
N ALA A 226 12.53 -0.10 6.89
CA ALA A 226 12.49 -1.56 6.91
C ALA A 226 11.09 -2.09 7.23
N ASN A 227 10.44 -1.49 8.24
CA ASN A 227 9.07 -1.84 8.60
C ASN A 227 8.06 -1.44 7.52
N GLY A 228 8.32 -0.41 6.72
CA GLY A 228 7.49 -0.05 5.58
C GLY A 228 7.63 -1.02 4.42
N ILE A 229 8.86 -1.40 4.07
CA ILE A 229 9.12 -2.28 2.91
C ILE A 229 8.75 -3.75 3.17
N ALA A 230 8.61 -4.19 4.42
CA ALA A 230 8.23 -5.56 4.77
C ALA A 230 6.71 -5.80 4.95
N ARG A 231 5.89 -4.78 4.63
CA ARG A 231 4.41 -4.83 4.75
C ARG A 231 3.72 -5.13 3.43
#